data_AF-A0A348WJ71-F1
#
_entry.id   AF-A0A348WJ71-F1
#
_cell.length_a   1.000
_cell.length_b   1.000
_cell.length_c   1.000
_cell.angle_alpha   90.00
_cell.angle_beta   90.00
_cell.angle_gamma   90.00
#
_symmetry.space_group_name_H-M   'P 1'
#
loop_
_entity.id
_entity.type
_entity.pdbx_description
1 polymer ?
#
loop_
_entity_poly.entity_id
_entity_poly.type
_entity_poly.pdbx_seq_one_letter_code
_entity_poly.pdbx_strand_id
1 'polypeptide(L)' 'IYAAIKAGKEVKKLPMSLGEALEFLKNSEVVRRGMPGEMYRLYDEYKQDEYARFMSTVTDWDKDTYMECLP' A
#
# COMPACT_ATOMS: atom_id res chain seq x y z
N ILE A 1 -6.98 -12.18 12.59
CA ILE A 1 -5.59 -12.26 13.10
C ILE A 1 -5.56 -12.86 14.51
N TYR A 2 -6.26 -12.28 15.49
CA TYR A 2 -6.21 -12.71 16.91
C TYR A 2 -6.53 -14.20 17.15
N ALA A 3 -7.51 -14.80 16.46
CA ALA A 3 -7.82 -16.23 16.60
C ALA A 3 -6.71 -17.16 16.07
N ALA A 4 -5.97 -16.74 15.04
CA ALA A 4 -4.87 -17.53 14.45
C ALA A 4 -3.59 -17.43 15.29
N ILE A 5 -3.31 -16.24 15.88
CA ILE A 5 -2.22 -16.04 16.84
C ILE A 5 -2.46 -16.90 18.09
N LYS A 6 -3.70 -16.96 18.59
CA LYS A 6 -4.08 -17.78 19.75
C LYS A 6 -3.89 -19.29 19.50
N ALA A 7 -3.92 -19.73 18.24
CA ALA A 7 -3.66 -21.10 17.82
C ALA A 7 -2.16 -21.40 17.57
N GLY A 8 -1.26 -20.48 17.94
CA GLY A 8 0.19 -20.67 17.80
C GLY A 8 0.72 -20.51 16.37
N LYS A 9 -0.09 -20.02 15.43
CA LYS A 9 0.38 -19.76 14.06
C LYS A 9 1.14 -18.44 14.01
N GLU A 10 2.30 -18.45 13.38
CA GLU A 10 3.03 -17.23 13.06
C GLU A 10 2.28 -16.49 11.95
N VAL A 11 1.70 -15.34 12.29
CA VAL A 11 0.93 -14.52 11.35
C VAL A 11 1.78 -13.33 10.93
N LYS A 12 2.20 -13.30 9.67
CA LYS A 12 2.84 -12.12 9.08
C LYS A 12 1.77 -11.10 8.69
N LYS A 13 1.99 -9.84 9.06
CA LYS A 13 1.12 -8.73 8.68
C LYS A 13 1.27 -8.46 7.20
N LEU A 14 0.15 -8.25 6.50
CA LEU A 14 0.18 -7.77 5.13
C LEU A 14 0.55 -6.28 5.10
N PRO A 15 1.11 -5.79 3.98
CA PRO A 15 1.27 -4.37 3.73
C PRO A 15 -0.03 -3.62 4.00
N MET A 16 0.06 -2.50 4.72
CA MET A 16 -1.11 -1.72 5.14
C MET A 16 -1.43 -0.55 4.20
N SER A 17 -0.47 -0.20 3.34
CA SER A 17 -0.64 0.83 2.32
C SER A 17 -0.28 0.29 0.94
N LEU A 18 -0.75 0.98 -0.08
CA LEU A 18 -0.34 0.71 -1.46
C LEU A 18 1.18 0.88 -1.61
N GLY A 19 1.77 1.94 -1.02
CA GLY A 19 3.22 2.15 -1.05
C GLY A 19 4.02 0.99 -0.46
N GLU A 20 3.62 0.47 0.70
CA GLU A 20 4.25 -0.73 1.26
C GLU A 20 4.08 -1.93 0.32
N ALA A 21 2.88 -2.15 -0.23
CA ALA A 21 2.62 -3.26 -1.13
C ALA A 21 3.47 -3.19 -2.41
N LEU A 22 3.71 -2.00 -2.96
CA LEU A 22 4.57 -1.78 -4.12
C LEU A 22 6.04 -2.12 -3.81
N GLU A 23 6.54 -1.79 -2.61
CA GLU A 23 7.90 -2.19 -2.23
C GLU A 23 8.06 -3.70 -2.00
N PHE A 24 7.03 -4.35 -1.45
CA PHE A 24 7.02 -5.82 -1.40
C PHE A 24 6.96 -6.43 -2.81
N LEU A 25 6.20 -5.82 -3.74
CA LEU A 25 6.07 -6.28 -5.11
C LEU A 25 7.41 -6.19 -5.89
N LYS A 26 8.15 -5.10 -5.71
CA LYS A 26 9.46 -4.88 -6.34
C LYS A 26 10.46 -6.00 -6.07
N ASN A 27 10.41 -6.54 -4.85
CA ASN A 27 11.25 -7.63 -4.38
C ASN A 27 10.67 -9.04 -4.66
N SER A 28 9.48 -9.15 -5.23
CA SER A 28 8.81 -10.43 -5.50
C SER A 28 9.07 -10.92 -6.93
N GLU A 29 10.12 -11.72 -7.11
CA GLU A 29 10.48 -12.30 -8.41
C GLU A 29 9.34 -13.16 -8.99
N VAL A 30 8.68 -13.95 -8.15
CA VAL A 30 7.59 -14.85 -8.56
C VAL A 30 6.42 -14.06 -9.16
N VAL A 31 6.04 -12.95 -8.51
CA VAL A 31 4.91 -12.12 -8.98
C VAL A 31 5.34 -11.31 -10.21
N ARG A 32 6.55 -10.76 -10.22
CA ARG A 32 7.10 -10.03 -11.38
C ARG A 32 7.20 -10.90 -12.63
N ARG A 33 7.53 -12.19 -12.49
CA ARG A 33 7.53 -13.14 -13.61
C ARG A 33 6.14 -13.33 -14.23
N GLY A 34 5.08 -13.08 -13.48
CA GLY A 34 3.70 -13.07 -13.98
C GLY A 34 3.35 -11.85 -14.84
N MET A 35 4.23 -10.85 -14.92
CA MET A 35 4.04 -9.59 -15.65
C MET A 35 5.09 -9.44 -16.77
N PRO A 36 4.94 -10.16 -17.90
CA PRO A 36 5.95 -10.20 -18.94
C PRO A 36 6.12 -8.87 -19.70
N GLY A 37 7.29 -8.72 -20.33
CA GLY A 37 7.65 -7.54 -21.11
C GLY A 37 7.69 -6.29 -20.24
N GLU A 38 7.07 -5.22 -20.74
CA GLU A 38 7.04 -3.91 -20.08
C GLU A 38 5.96 -3.78 -18.99
N MET A 39 5.15 -4.83 -18.76
CA MET A 39 3.99 -4.74 -17.88
C MET A 39 4.36 -4.36 -16.45
N TYR A 40 5.40 -4.99 -15.88
CA TYR A 40 5.81 -4.66 -14.52
C TYR A 40 6.25 -3.19 -14.40
N ARG A 41 7.06 -2.71 -15.35
CA ARG A 41 7.57 -1.33 -15.34
C ARG A 41 6.41 -0.32 -15.40
N LEU A 42 5.49 -0.49 -16.37
CA LEU A 42 4.35 0.40 -16.51
C LEU A 42 3.44 0.36 -15.28
N TYR A 43 3.14 -0.84 -14.76
CA TYR A 43 2.32 -0.98 -13.56
C TYR A 43 2.96 -0.26 -12.36
N ASP A 44 4.27 -0.46 -12.14
CA ASP A 44 5.02 0.17 -11.05
C ASP A 44 4.98 1.68 -11.19
N GLU A 45 5.31 2.23 -12.36
CA GLU A 45 5.27 3.68 -12.63
C GLU A 45 3.89 4.29 -12.36
N TYR A 46 2.82 3.70 -12.92
CA TYR A 46 1.47 4.22 -12.73
C TYR A 46 1.00 4.15 -11.27
N LYS A 47 1.32 3.06 -10.57
CA LYS A 47 0.86 2.89 -9.18
C LYS A 47 1.67 3.69 -8.18
N GLN A 48 2.94 3.96 -8.46
CA GLN A 48 3.73 4.89 -7.67
C GLN A 48 3.20 6.32 -7.80
N ASP A 49 2.87 6.76 -9.02
CA ASP A 49 2.25 8.08 -9.26
C ASP A 49 0.86 8.18 -8.60
N GLU A 50 0.01 7.15 -8.74
CA GLU A 50 -1.29 7.07 -8.07
C GLU A 50 -1.16 7.22 -6.55
N TYR A 51 -0.21 6.50 -5.95
CA TYR A 51 0.03 6.57 -4.51
C TYR A 51 0.56 7.94 -4.08
N ALA A 52 1.51 8.52 -4.83
CA ALA A 52 2.04 9.85 -4.55
C ALA A 52 0.93 10.92 -4.59
N ARG A 53 0.04 10.86 -5.60
CA ARG A 53 -1.12 11.75 -5.70
C ARG A 53 -2.05 11.60 -4.50
N PHE A 54 -2.38 10.36 -4.12
CA PHE A 54 -3.22 10.10 -2.95
C PHE A 54 -2.60 10.69 -1.68
N MET A 55 -1.32 10.44 -1.42
CA MET A 55 -0.63 10.94 -0.23
C MET A 55 -0.51 12.47 -0.19
N SER A 56 -0.56 13.13 -1.35
CA SER A 56 -0.56 14.59 -1.46
C SER A 56 -1.96 15.23 -1.37
N THR A 57 -3.02 14.42 -1.35
CA THR A 57 -4.40 14.92 -1.39
C THR A 57 -4.93 15.12 0.02
N VAL A 58 -5.41 16.34 0.31
CA VAL A 58 -6.19 16.62 1.52
C VAL A 58 -7.61 16.12 1.30
N THR A 59 -8.06 15.19 2.13
CA THR A 59 -9.38 14.59 2.05
C THR A 59 -10.39 15.34 2.92
N ASP A 60 -11.68 15.06 2.75
CA ASP A 60 -12.72 15.63 3.62
C ASP A 60 -12.57 15.13 5.06
N TRP A 61 -12.05 13.91 5.28
CA TRP A 61 -11.73 13.43 6.61
C TRP A 61 -10.70 14.31 7.33
N ASP A 62 -9.68 14.80 6.61
CA ASP A 62 -8.68 15.70 7.18
C ASP A 62 -9.33 17.04 7.60
N LYS A 63 -10.26 17.56 6.80
CA LYS A 63 -11.01 18.78 7.14
C LYS A 63 -11.86 18.55 8.39
N ASP A 64 -12.67 17.51 8.40
CA ASP A 64 -13.58 17.19 9.50
C ASP A 64 -12.83 16.91 10.80
N THR A 65 -11.62 16.34 10.71
CA THR A 65 -10.80 15.98 11.87
C THR A 65 -10.03 17.17 12.43
N TYR A 66 -9.53 18.07 11.57
CA TYR A 66 -8.54 19.07 11.98
C TYR A 66 -8.96 20.54 11.82
N MET A 67 -10.02 20.88 11.07
CA MET A 67 -10.40 22.29 10.87
C MET A 67 -10.81 23.00 12.17
N GLU A 68 -11.53 22.32 13.06
CA GLU A 68 -11.97 22.89 14.34
C GLU A 68 -10.87 22.87 15.41
N CYS A 69 -9.73 22.28 15.11
CA CYS A 69 -8.58 22.21 16.03
C CYS A 69 -7.64 23.42 15.90
N LEU A 70 -7.96 24.40 15.05
CA LEU A 70 -7.23 25.66 14.96
C LEU A 70 -7.75 26.63 16.04
N PRO A 71 -6.86 27.25 16.84
CA PRO A 71 -7.26 28.21 17.88
C PRO A 71 -7.89 29.49 17.32
#